data_AF-A0A0G2F2A5-F1
#
_entry.id   AF-A0A0G2F2A5-F1
#
_cell.length_a   1.000
_cell.length_b   1.000
_cell.length_c   1.000
_cell.angle_alpha   90.00
_cell.angle_beta   90.00
_cell.angle_gamma   90.00
#
_symmetry.space_group_name_H-M   'P 1'
#
loop_
_entity.id
_entity.type
_entity.pdbx_description
1 polymer ?
#
loop_
_entity_poly.entity_id
_entity_poly.type
_entity_poly.pdbx_seq_one_letter_code
_entity_poly.pdbx_strand_id
1 'polypeptide(L)'
;MRLLARLPVLGGDFGWDDAVMLMTLPVMIPLSVLSVVLADAGLGKDMWTVTPKDITHILYIYYFDESLYITSLSLVKISICCFYLRIFPDRRFRIYVYIVIFLCAAYAITFVTAVSLQCNPVNLAWKHWDSEESGGSCINLNALGWSSAAANIALDLVVITLPLPQVLKLVLSARRKLHVMAMFSVGLFVTVVSMLRLKWMIQFANSTNVTWDYVPIGYWSTIEVHAGILCACLPAVRALVYKCFPRLRERGSTRSGKYGKGGGGSSYYGNAGSGSRGGAIDTSTSIVQRVSKAGEEWVKLDEVESLEREVKAEEAEETKWLSGTPQAWW
;
A
#
# COMPACT_ATOMS: atom_id res chain seq x y z
N MET A 1 -0.58 -15.25 1.31
CA MET A 1 0.16 -14.39 2.29
C MET A 1 -0.77 -13.44 3.05
N ARG A 2 -1.42 -12.47 2.39
CA ARG A 2 -2.28 -11.46 3.05
C ARG A 2 -3.51 -12.04 3.77
N LEU A 3 -4.19 -13.01 3.15
CA LEU A 3 -5.31 -13.76 3.76
C LEU A 3 -4.87 -14.58 4.99
N LEU A 4 -3.72 -15.25 4.91
CA LEU A 4 -3.16 -16.01 6.04
C LEU A 4 -2.82 -15.09 7.22
N ALA A 5 -2.37 -13.86 6.95
CA ALA A 5 -2.08 -12.86 7.97
C ALA A 5 -3.32 -12.35 8.73
N ARG A 6 -4.51 -12.56 8.16
CA ARG A 6 -5.79 -12.06 8.66
C ARG A 6 -6.75 -13.18 9.08
N LEU A 7 -6.29 -14.44 9.12
CA LEU A 7 -7.07 -15.53 9.70
C LEU A 7 -7.46 -15.15 11.15
N PRO A 8 -8.71 -15.39 11.58
CA PRO A 8 -9.19 -15.03 12.91
C PRO A 8 -8.37 -15.66 14.04
N VAL A 9 -7.71 -16.80 13.76
CA VAL A 9 -6.73 -17.45 14.66
C VAL A 9 -5.54 -16.52 15.01
N LEU A 10 -5.22 -15.54 14.17
CA LEU A 10 -4.14 -14.55 14.35
C LEU A 10 -4.66 -13.16 14.79
N GLY A 11 -5.97 -13.02 15.07
CA GLY A 11 -6.58 -11.78 15.59
C GLY A 11 -6.48 -10.58 14.64
N GLY A 12 -6.79 -10.77 13.36
CA GLY A 12 -6.73 -9.71 12.34
C GLY A 12 -8.11 -9.18 11.96
N ASP A 13 -8.31 -7.86 12.04
CA ASP A 13 -9.51 -7.21 11.50
C ASP A 13 -9.45 -7.11 9.97
N PHE A 14 -10.52 -7.56 9.32
CA PHE A 14 -10.71 -7.50 7.87
C PHE A 14 -10.98 -6.05 7.43
N GLY A 15 -10.06 -5.47 6.65
CA GLY A 15 -10.23 -4.12 6.11
C GLY A 15 -10.83 -4.12 4.71
N TRP A 16 -11.36 -2.96 4.28
CA TRP A 16 -11.74 -2.73 2.88
C TRP A 16 -10.59 -2.98 1.91
N ASP A 17 -9.34 -2.74 2.36
CA ASP A 17 -8.13 -3.04 1.61
C ASP A 17 -7.94 -4.54 1.30
N ASP A 18 -8.36 -5.41 2.22
CA ASP A 18 -8.31 -6.87 2.08
C ASP A 18 -9.46 -7.40 1.21
N ALA A 19 -10.65 -6.79 1.30
CA ALA A 19 -11.78 -7.10 0.43
C ALA A 19 -11.49 -6.81 -1.04
N VAL A 20 -10.85 -5.67 -1.34
CA VAL A 20 -10.45 -5.32 -2.72
C VAL A 20 -9.41 -6.29 -3.26
N MET A 21 -8.45 -6.75 -2.44
CA MET A 21 -7.50 -7.79 -2.86
C MET A 21 -8.17 -9.13 -3.11
N LEU A 22 -9.15 -9.50 -2.29
CA LEU A 22 -9.93 -10.72 -2.49
C LEU A 22 -10.67 -10.68 -3.84
N MET A 23 -11.20 -9.51 -4.21
CA MET A 23 -11.80 -9.28 -5.53
C MET A 23 -10.78 -9.28 -6.68
N THR A 24 -9.50 -9.00 -6.41
CA THR A 24 -8.45 -9.04 -7.44
C THR A 24 -8.06 -10.48 -7.80
N LEU A 25 -8.13 -11.42 -6.86
CA LEU A 25 -7.79 -12.84 -7.09
C LEU A 25 -8.57 -13.53 -8.23
N PRO A 26 -9.91 -13.44 -8.31
CA PRO A 26 -10.66 -14.07 -9.39
C PRO A 26 -10.39 -13.45 -10.76
N VAL A 27 -9.85 -12.22 -10.83
CA VAL A 27 -9.44 -11.59 -12.10
C VAL A 27 -8.03 -12.05 -12.50
N MET A 28 -7.16 -12.28 -11.52
CA MET A 28 -5.77 -12.67 -11.72
C MET A 28 -5.54 -14.12 -12.09
N ILE A 29 -6.34 -15.02 -11.51
CA ILE A 29 -6.20 -16.46 -11.78
C ILE A 29 -6.43 -16.75 -13.28
N PRO A 30 -7.51 -16.26 -13.92
CA PRO A 30 -7.69 -16.39 -15.36
C PRO A 30 -6.51 -15.82 -16.15
N LEU A 31 -6.03 -14.61 -15.84
CA LEU A 31 -4.89 -14.00 -16.54
C LEU A 31 -3.64 -14.91 -16.51
N SER A 32 -3.38 -15.56 -15.37
CA SER A 32 -2.25 -16.49 -15.25
C SER A 32 -2.49 -17.80 -16.02
N VAL A 33 -3.69 -18.35 -15.98
CA VAL A 33 -4.03 -19.61 -16.68
C VAL A 33 -4.05 -19.41 -18.19
N LEU A 34 -4.62 -18.30 -18.67
CA LEU A 34 -4.69 -17.96 -20.10
C LEU A 34 -3.30 -17.81 -20.71
N SER A 35 -2.31 -17.34 -19.94
CA SER A 35 -0.92 -17.26 -20.41
C SER A 35 -0.33 -18.62 -20.81
N VAL A 36 -0.72 -19.70 -20.11
CA VAL A 36 -0.30 -21.07 -20.45
C VAL A 36 -1.02 -21.55 -21.72
N VAL A 37 -2.32 -21.29 -21.83
CA VAL A 37 -3.12 -21.63 -23.02
C VAL A 37 -2.58 -20.91 -24.27
N LEU A 38 -2.15 -19.65 -24.14
CA LEU A 38 -1.49 -18.90 -25.20
C LEU A 38 -0.20 -19.56 -25.68
N ALA A 39 0.65 -19.99 -24.73
CA ALA A 39 1.88 -20.68 -25.05
C ALA A 39 1.61 -21.99 -25.80
N ASP A 40 0.63 -22.78 -25.34
CA ASP A 40 0.24 -24.04 -25.97
C ASP A 40 -0.35 -23.83 -27.38
N ALA A 41 -1.08 -22.73 -27.59
CA ALA A 41 -1.62 -22.35 -28.91
C ALA A 41 -0.54 -21.90 -29.91
N GLY A 42 0.72 -21.77 -29.48
CA GLY A 42 1.85 -21.41 -30.36
C GLY A 42 2.27 -19.95 -30.30
N LEU A 43 1.90 -19.21 -29.25
CA LEU A 43 2.45 -17.88 -28.99
C LEU A 43 3.99 -17.94 -28.94
N GLY A 44 4.65 -17.02 -29.64
CA GLY A 44 6.11 -17.01 -29.77
C GLY A 44 6.70 -17.94 -30.81
N LYS A 45 5.87 -18.49 -31.70
CA LYS A 45 6.32 -18.96 -33.01
C LYS A 45 6.07 -17.87 -34.05
N ASP A 46 6.82 -17.92 -35.15
CA ASP A 46 6.53 -17.04 -36.29
C ASP A 46 5.09 -17.27 -36.77
N MET A 47 4.33 -16.19 -36.97
CA MET A 47 2.92 -16.26 -37.38
C MET A 47 2.71 -17.15 -38.61
N TRP A 48 3.66 -17.16 -39.54
CA TRP A 48 3.64 -17.98 -40.77
C TRP A 48 3.74 -19.49 -40.53
N THR A 49 4.14 -19.92 -39.34
CA THR A 49 4.27 -21.33 -38.95
C THR A 49 3.09 -21.84 -38.13
N VAL A 50 2.17 -20.94 -37.77
CA VAL A 50 1.02 -21.22 -36.91
C VAL A 50 -0.24 -21.33 -37.76
N THR A 51 -1.14 -22.26 -37.42
CA THR A 51 -2.39 -22.44 -38.15
C THR A 51 -3.27 -21.19 -38.03
N PRO A 52 -3.95 -20.73 -39.10
CA PRO A 52 -4.94 -19.64 -39.05
C PRO A 52 -5.93 -19.69 -37.89
N LYS A 53 -6.41 -20.89 -37.56
CA LYS A 53 -7.34 -21.12 -36.43
C LYS A 53 -6.70 -20.79 -35.09
N ASP A 54 -5.43 -21.16 -34.91
CA ASP A 54 -4.69 -20.92 -33.68
C ASP A 54 -4.35 -19.42 -33.53
N ILE A 55 -4.03 -18.72 -34.63
CA ILE A 55 -3.84 -17.26 -34.64
C ILE A 55 -5.12 -16.55 -34.15
N THR A 56 -6.27 -16.94 -34.72
CA THR A 56 -7.58 -16.40 -34.32
C THR A 56 -7.88 -16.68 -32.85
N HIS A 57 -7.55 -17.87 -32.36
CA HIS A 57 -7.73 -18.26 -30.95
C HIS A 57 -6.82 -17.45 -30.01
N ILE A 58 -5.56 -17.23 -30.39
CA ILE A 58 -4.62 -16.39 -29.63
C ILE A 58 -5.16 -14.96 -29.50
N LEU A 59 -5.56 -14.34 -30.61
CA LEU A 59 -6.11 -12.98 -30.62
C LEU A 59 -7.42 -12.88 -29.81
N TYR A 60 -8.27 -13.91 -29.89
CA TYR A 60 -9.50 -13.99 -29.10
C TYR A 60 -9.20 -14.00 -27.60
N ILE A 61 -8.21 -14.77 -27.15
CA ILE A 61 -7.83 -14.78 -25.74
C ILE A 61 -7.20 -13.44 -25.34
N TYR A 62 -6.32 -12.86 -26.16
CA TYR A 62 -5.72 -11.55 -25.87
C TYR A 62 -6.75 -10.44 -25.68
N TYR A 63 -7.84 -10.45 -26.45
CA TYR A 63 -8.94 -9.51 -26.30
C TYR A 63 -9.55 -9.51 -24.87
N PHE A 64 -9.74 -10.70 -24.28
CA PHE A 64 -10.19 -10.80 -22.88
C PHE A 64 -9.07 -10.52 -21.88
N ASP A 65 -7.86 -11.00 -22.18
CA ASP A 65 -6.71 -10.86 -21.30
C ASP A 65 -6.35 -9.39 -21.05
N GLU A 66 -6.46 -8.53 -22.08
CA GLU A 66 -6.23 -7.09 -21.95
C GLU A 66 -7.22 -6.42 -20.97
N SER A 67 -8.50 -6.82 -21.02
CA SER A 67 -9.53 -6.32 -20.10
C SER A 67 -9.28 -6.79 -18.66
N LEU A 68 -8.85 -8.04 -18.48
CA LEU A 68 -8.49 -8.60 -17.17
C LEU A 68 -7.25 -7.91 -16.59
N TYR A 69 -6.28 -7.62 -17.44
CA TYR A 69 -5.04 -6.92 -17.09
C TYR A 69 -5.31 -5.50 -16.58
N ILE A 70 -6.04 -4.68 -17.35
CA ILE A 70 -6.39 -3.30 -16.97
C ILE A 70 -7.14 -3.28 -15.63
N THR A 71 -8.10 -4.19 -15.50
CA THR A 71 -8.91 -4.33 -14.29
C THR A 71 -8.06 -4.71 -13.08
N SER A 72 -7.18 -5.71 -13.23
CA SER A 72 -6.32 -6.20 -12.17
C SER A 72 -5.38 -5.11 -11.65
N LEU A 73 -4.72 -4.37 -12.54
CA LEU A 73 -3.84 -3.27 -12.14
C LEU A 73 -4.59 -2.15 -11.40
N SER A 74 -5.79 -1.83 -11.86
CA SER A 74 -6.62 -0.80 -11.24
C SER A 74 -7.04 -1.22 -9.83
N LEU A 75 -7.46 -2.47 -9.64
CA LEU A 75 -7.83 -3.01 -8.33
C LEU A 75 -6.62 -3.06 -7.37
N VAL A 76 -5.43 -3.43 -7.85
CA VAL A 76 -4.20 -3.39 -7.05
C VAL A 76 -3.90 -1.99 -6.54
N LYS A 77 -3.95 -0.98 -7.43
CA LYS A 77 -3.74 0.43 -7.08
C LYS A 77 -4.78 0.91 -6.07
N ILE A 78 -6.06 0.57 -6.28
CA ILE A 78 -7.15 0.89 -5.35
C ILE A 78 -6.91 0.24 -3.98
N SER A 79 -6.47 -1.02 -3.91
CA SER A 79 -6.14 -1.67 -2.63
C SER A 79 -5.01 -0.94 -1.88
N ILE A 80 -3.98 -0.49 -2.59
CA ILE A 80 -2.89 0.31 -2.01
C ILE A 80 -3.45 1.64 -1.46
N CYS A 81 -4.31 2.32 -2.22
CA CYS A 81 -4.97 3.55 -1.77
C CYS A 81 -5.88 3.32 -0.54
N CYS A 82 -6.66 2.23 -0.51
CA CYS A 82 -7.45 1.85 0.66
C CYS A 82 -6.55 1.63 1.89
N PHE A 83 -5.38 1.01 1.69
CA PHE A 83 -4.38 0.87 2.75
C PHE A 83 -3.87 2.24 3.24
N TYR A 84 -3.64 3.20 2.34
CA TYR A 84 -3.27 4.57 2.71
C TYR A 84 -4.32 5.29 3.56
N LEU A 85 -5.62 5.11 3.27
CA LEU A 85 -6.72 5.66 4.08
C LEU A 85 -6.72 5.11 5.51
N ARG A 86 -6.31 3.85 5.68
CA ARG A 86 -6.25 3.16 6.99
C ARG A 86 -5.07 3.63 7.83
N ILE A 87 -3.92 3.87 7.22
CA ILE A 87 -2.70 4.23 7.97
C ILE A 87 -2.59 5.73 8.28
N PHE A 88 -3.08 6.61 7.40
CA PHE A 88 -2.98 8.05 7.58
C PHE A 88 -4.37 8.65 7.91
N PRO A 89 -4.54 9.22 9.13
CA PRO A 89 -5.81 9.83 9.52
C PRO A 89 -6.01 11.25 8.99
N ASP A 90 -4.99 11.89 8.39
CA ASP A 90 -5.03 13.27 7.93
C ASP A 90 -6.14 13.52 6.89
N ARG A 91 -6.97 14.54 7.13
CA ARG A 91 -8.15 14.82 6.29
C ARG A 91 -7.79 15.25 4.88
N ARG A 92 -6.78 16.11 4.72
CA ARG A 92 -6.34 16.60 3.39
C ARG A 92 -5.76 15.45 2.57
N PHE A 93 -4.93 14.62 3.20
CA PHE A 93 -4.39 13.41 2.60
C PHE A 93 -5.49 12.45 2.13
N ARG A 94 -6.51 12.19 2.96
CA ARG A 94 -7.63 11.32 2.59
C ARG A 94 -8.38 11.80 1.36
N ILE A 95 -8.59 13.12 1.22
CA ILE A 95 -9.20 13.70 0.01
C ILE A 95 -8.36 13.38 -1.23
N TYR A 96 -7.04 13.59 -1.18
CA TYR A 96 -6.16 13.23 -2.30
C TYR A 96 -6.22 11.73 -2.64
N VAL A 97 -6.26 10.86 -1.63
CA VAL A 97 -6.39 9.42 -1.85
C VAL A 97 -7.70 9.06 -2.53
N TYR A 98 -8.83 9.64 -2.11
CA TYR A 98 -10.12 9.40 -2.77
C TYR A 98 -10.13 9.87 -4.22
N ILE A 99 -9.49 11.01 -4.53
CA ILE A 99 -9.32 11.47 -5.92
C ILE A 99 -8.54 10.43 -6.72
N VAL A 100 -7.45 9.88 -6.18
CA VAL A 100 -6.65 8.87 -6.89
C VAL A 100 -7.42 7.55 -7.07
N ILE A 101 -8.22 7.13 -6.08
CA ILE A 101 -9.12 5.97 -6.23
C ILE A 101 -10.10 6.22 -7.38
N PHE A 102 -10.71 7.41 -7.44
CA PHE A 102 -11.60 7.79 -8.52
C PHE A 102 -10.88 7.76 -9.88
N LEU A 103 -9.67 8.30 -9.98
CA LEU A 103 -8.87 8.27 -11.21
C LEU A 103 -8.53 6.83 -11.65
N CYS A 104 -8.20 5.94 -10.72
CA CYS A 104 -7.95 4.53 -11.03
C CYS A 104 -9.21 3.81 -11.52
N ALA A 105 -10.37 4.08 -10.90
CA ALA A 105 -11.64 3.52 -11.33
C ALA A 105 -12.06 4.06 -12.70
N ALA A 106 -11.91 5.37 -12.93
CA ALA A 106 -12.19 6.01 -14.20
C ALA A 106 -11.29 5.43 -15.31
N TYR A 107 -9.99 5.28 -15.05
CA TYR A 107 -9.06 4.61 -15.96
C TYR A 107 -9.54 3.20 -16.34
N ALA A 108 -9.89 2.38 -15.35
CA ALA A 108 -10.38 1.02 -15.61
C ALA A 108 -11.62 1.04 -16.50
N ILE A 109 -12.64 1.83 -16.16
CA ILE A 109 -13.91 1.90 -16.88
C ILE A 109 -13.67 2.38 -18.31
N THR A 110 -12.89 3.45 -18.50
CA THR A 110 -12.63 4.04 -19.82
C THR A 110 -11.90 3.06 -20.73
N PHE A 111 -10.79 2.47 -20.27
CA PHE A 111 -9.98 1.61 -21.13
C PHE A 111 -10.59 0.22 -21.32
N VAL A 112 -11.25 -0.38 -20.32
CA VAL A 112 -11.99 -1.63 -20.51
C VAL A 112 -13.12 -1.45 -21.53
N THR A 113 -13.86 -0.34 -21.45
CA THR A 113 -14.92 -0.05 -22.43
C THR A 113 -14.33 0.17 -23.83
N ALA A 114 -13.22 0.90 -23.93
CA ALA A 114 -12.56 1.15 -25.21
C ALA A 114 -12.00 -0.13 -25.86
N VAL A 115 -11.41 -1.04 -25.08
CA VAL A 115 -10.97 -2.37 -25.55
C VAL A 115 -12.18 -3.22 -25.95
N SER A 116 -13.22 -3.25 -25.12
CA SER A 116 -14.45 -4.02 -25.40
C SER A 116 -15.10 -3.60 -26.73
N LEU A 117 -15.07 -2.30 -27.04
CA LEU A 117 -15.68 -1.70 -28.22
C LEU A 117 -14.63 -1.26 -29.27
N GLN A 118 -13.45 -1.89 -29.27
CA GLN A 118 -12.35 -1.47 -30.15
C GLN A 118 -12.62 -1.69 -31.65
N CYS A 119 -13.57 -2.57 -32.00
CA CYS A 119 -13.95 -2.87 -33.37
C CYS A 119 -15.46 -2.91 -33.56
N ASN A 120 -15.92 -2.51 -34.74
CA ASN A 120 -17.30 -2.67 -35.17
C ASN A 120 -17.36 -3.40 -36.53
N PRO A 121 -17.88 -4.64 -36.59
CA PRO A 121 -18.40 -5.44 -35.47
C PRO A 121 -17.29 -6.03 -34.57
N VAL A 122 -17.64 -6.39 -33.32
CA VAL A 122 -16.67 -6.81 -32.27
C VAL A 122 -15.87 -8.06 -32.68
N ASN A 123 -16.43 -8.95 -33.49
CA ASN A 123 -15.72 -10.13 -34.00
C ASN A 123 -14.48 -9.81 -34.81
N LEU A 124 -14.37 -8.59 -35.36
CA LEU A 124 -13.15 -8.15 -36.02
C LEU A 124 -11.97 -8.02 -35.06
N ALA A 125 -12.19 -7.83 -33.76
CA ALA A 125 -11.09 -7.72 -32.78
C ALA A 125 -10.12 -8.91 -32.83
N TRP A 126 -10.60 -10.12 -33.16
CA TRP A 126 -9.77 -11.32 -33.29
C TRP A 126 -9.70 -11.90 -34.70
N LYS A 127 -10.52 -11.40 -35.64
CA LYS A 127 -10.51 -11.81 -37.05
C LYS A 127 -9.84 -10.82 -38.00
N HIS A 128 -9.48 -9.62 -37.55
CA HIS A 128 -8.95 -8.58 -38.45
C HIS A 128 -7.67 -9.01 -39.20
N TRP A 129 -6.94 -9.97 -38.65
CA TRP A 129 -5.69 -10.45 -39.22
C TRP A 129 -5.89 -11.16 -40.59
N ASP A 130 -7.08 -11.73 -40.83
CA ASP A 130 -7.41 -12.54 -42.01
C ASP A 130 -7.95 -11.70 -43.19
N SER A 131 -8.13 -10.38 -43.04
CA SER A 131 -8.46 -9.39 -44.10
C SER A 131 -9.69 -9.65 -45.00
N GLU A 132 -10.38 -10.80 -44.90
CA GLU A 132 -11.36 -11.25 -45.90
C GLU A 132 -12.83 -10.90 -45.56
N GLU A 133 -13.12 -10.42 -44.33
CA GLU A 133 -14.44 -9.87 -43.95
C GLU A 133 -14.45 -8.32 -44.09
N SER A 134 -14.48 -7.85 -45.34
CA SER A 134 -14.39 -6.43 -45.76
C SER A 134 -15.67 -5.61 -45.49
N GLY A 135 -16.06 -5.45 -44.22
CA GLY A 135 -17.27 -4.70 -43.86
C GLY A 135 -17.23 -3.90 -42.55
N GLY A 136 -16.12 -3.88 -41.82
CA GLY A 136 -16.03 -3.18 -40.54
C GLY A 136 -14.73 -2.43 -40.31
N SER A 137 -14.71 -1.65 -39.23
CA SER A 137 -13.61 -0.75 -38.88
C SER A 137 -13.25 -0.92 -37.40
N CYS A 138 -11.96 -0.84 -37.12
CA CYS A 138 -11.42 -0.85 -35.76
C CYS A 138 -10.78 0.51 -35.46
N ILE A 139 -10.80 0.91 -34.19
CA ILE A 139 -9.99 2.03 -33.73
C ILE A 139 -8.52 1.68 -33.83
N ASN A 140 -7.65 2.70 -33.79
CA ASN A 140 -6.22 2.47 -33.82
C ASN A 140 -5.76 1.75 -32.53
N LEU A 141 -5.57 0.43 -32.62
CA LEU A 141 -5.21 -0.44 -31.49
C LEU A 141 -3.86 -0.03 -30.85
N ASN A 142 -2.89 0.40 -31.66
CA ASN A 142 -1.62 0.90 -31.16
C ASN A 142 -1.79 2.18 -30.34
N ALA A 143 -2.61 3.13 -30.82
CA ALA A 143 -2.90 4.37 -30.11
C ALA A 143 -3.67 4.10 -28.80
N LEU A 144 -4.62 3.17 -28.82
CA LEU A 144 -5.33 2.71 -27.62
C LEU A 144 -4.34 2.12 -26.60
N GLY A 145 -3.46 1.22 -27.05
CA GLY A 145 -2.42 0.64 -26.20
C GLY A 145 -1.50 1.73 -25.62
N TRP A 146 -0.95 2.62 -26.45
CA TRP A 146 0.02 3.62 -25.98
C TRP A 146 -0.60 4.58 -24.97
N SER A 147 -1.85 4.99 -25.20
CA SER A 147 -2.59 5.83 -24.26
C SER A 147 -2.89 5.09 -22.95
N SER A 148 -3.29 3.81 -23.01
CA SER A 148 -3.56 3.01 -21.81
C SER A 148 -2.30 2.77 -20.98
N ALA A 149 -1.17 2.51 -21.63
CA ALA A 149 0.13 2.30 -21.00
C ALA A 149 0.68 3.60 -20.38
N ALA A 150 0.61 4.72 -21.10
CA ALA A 150 1.04 6.03 -20.59
C ALA A 150 0.21 6.46 -19.37
N ALA A 151 -1.12 6.30 -19.44
CA ALA A 151 -2.00 6.63 -18.32
C ALA A 151 -1.75 5.71 -17.10
N ASN A 152 -1.48 4.42 -17.31
CA ASN A 152 -1.13 3.51 -16.21
C ASN A 152 0.18 3.91 -15.53
N ILE A 153 1.23 4.24 -16.30
CA ILE A 153 2.51 4.73 -15.76
C ILE A 153 2.29 6.00 -14.94
N ALA A 154 1.47 6.94 -15.44
CA ALA A 154 1.14 8.16 -14.70
C ALA A 154 0.43 7.85 -13.36
N LEU A 155 -0.53 6.91 -13.36
CA LEU A 155 -1.20 6.47 -12.14
C LEU A 155 -0.24 5.80 -11.16
N ASP A 156 0.71 5.00 -11.63
CA ASP A 156 1.74 4.41 -10.76
C ASP A 156 2.57 5.48 -10.06
N LEU A 157 3.05 6.48 -10.80
CA LEU A 157 3.81 7.60 -10.22
C LEU A 157 2.98 8.37 -9.19
N VAL A 158 1.70 8.62 -9.46
CA VAL A 158 0.79 9.30 -8.52
C VAL A 158 0.62 8.47 -7.24
N VAL A 159 0.35 7.17 -7.35
CA VAL A 159 0.16 6.28 -6.18
C VAL A 159 1.44 6.16 -5.34
N ILE A 160 2.61 6.15 -5.96
CA ILE A 160 3.91 6.04 -5.28
C ILE A 160 4.31 7.34 -4.59
N THR A 161 4.03 8.49 -5.22
CA THR A 161 4.40 9.80 -4.66
C THR A 161 3.48 10.25 -3.55
N LEU A 162 2.24 9.76 -3.52
CA LEU A 162 1.21 10.15 -2.56
C LEU A 162 1.65 10.09 -1.08
N PRO A 163 2.27 9.02 -0.55
CA PRO A 163 2.72 8.98 0.84
C PRO A 163 4.00 9.79 1.14
N LEU A 164 4.78 10.22 0.14
CA LEU A 164 6.07 10.87 0.38
C LEU A 164 5.97 12.17 1.20
N PRO A 165 5.07 13.12 0.90
CA PRO A 165 4.96 14.35 1.67
C PRO A 165 4.58 14.11 3.13
N GLN A 166 3.75 13.10 3.41
CA GLN A 166 3.36 12.74 4.78
C GLN A 166 4.54 12.17 5.55
N VAL A 167 5.37 11.37 4.89
CA VAL A 167 6.53 10.71 5.51
C VAL A 167 7.67 11.69 5.78
N LEU A 168 7.81 12.74 4.96
CA LEU A 168 8.79 13.81 5.20
C LEU A 168 8.38 14.74 6.36
N LYS A 169 7.08 14.94 6.59
CA LYS A 169 6.57 15.85 7.63
C LYS A 169 6.47 15.20 9.01
N LEU A 170 6.36 13.87 9.07
CA LEU A 170 6.10 13.15 10.33
C LEU A 170 7.40 12.52 10.87
N VAL A 171 7.73 12.79 12.13
CA VAL A 171 8.86 12.16 12.85
C VAL A 171 8.51 10.68 13.10
N LEU A 172 8.65 9.87 12.06
CA LEU A 172 8.33 8.45 12.10
C LEU A 172 9.47 7.68 12.75
N SER A 173 9.12 6.69 13.59
CA SER A 173 10.08 5.70 14.07
C SER A 173 10.76 5.01 12.88
N ALA A 174 12.05 4.67 13.03
CA ALA A 174 12.88 4.09 11.95
C ALA A 174 12.20 2.90 11.25
N ARG A 175 11.39 2.14 12.00
CA ARG A 175 10.59 1.03 11.49
C ARG A 175 9.50 1.49 10.51
N ARG A 176 8.75 2.56 10.79
CA ARG A 176 7.74 3.08 9.85
C ARG A 176 8.39 3.64 8.58
N LYS A 177 9.55 4.29 8.72
CA LYS A 177 10.36 4.78 7.59
C LYS A 177 10.81 3.65 6.67
N LEU A 178 11.29 2.53 7.22
CA LEU A 178 11.69 1.36 6.43
C LEU A 178 10.55 0.80 5.55
N HIS A 179 9.31 0.76 6.06
CA HIS A 179 8.19 0.24 5.26
C HIS A 179 7.81 1.16 4.10
N VAL A 180 7.83 2.48 4.33
CA VAL A 180 7.59 3.43 3.24
C VAL A 180 8.67 3.27 2.18
N MET A 181 9.94 3.13 2.59
CA MET A 181 11.04 2.89 1.66
C MET A 181 10.87 1.58 0.88
N ALA A 182 10.43 0.50 1.55
CA ALA A 182 10.15 -0.77 0.89
C ALA A 182 9.00 -0.66 -0.13
N MET A 183 7.88 -0.02 0.25
CA MET A 183 6.77 0.22 -0.67
C MET A 183 7.18 1.10 -1.86
N PHE A 184 7.97 2.15 -1.61
CA PHE A 184 8.49 3.01 -2.66
C PHE A 184 9.42 2.25 -3.61
N SER A 185 10.30 1.38 -3.10
CA SER A 185 11.21 0.58 -3.94
C SER A 185 10.46 -0.38 -4.87
N VAL A 186 9.43 -1.08 -4.37
CA VAL A 186 8.64 -1.99 -5.21
C VAL A 186 7.75 -1.20 -6.16
N GLY A 187 7.20 -0.07 -5.72
CA GLY A 187 6.49 0.85 -6.60
C GLY A 187 7.34 1.29 -7.79
N LEU A 188 8.57 1.78 -7.54
CA LEU A 188 9.48 2.17 -8.61
C LEU A 188 9.80 1.01 -9.55
N PHE A 189 10.00 -0.19 -9.01
CA PHE A 189 10.21 -1.38 -9.82
C PHE A 189 9.04 -1.67 -10.75
N VAL A 190 7.80 -1.60 -10.24
CA VAL A 190 6.57 -1.76 -11.06
C VAL A 190 6.54 -0.70 -12.16
N THR A 191 6.81 0.56 -11.86
CA THR A 191 6.81 1.64 -12.87
C THR A 191 7.86 1.40 -13.97
N VAL A 192 9.06 0.91 -13.62
CA VAL A 192 10.09 0.56 -14.60
C VAL A 192 9.61 -0.57 -15.52
N VAL A 193 8.97 -1.59 -14.95
CA VAL A 193 8.35 -2.67 -15.73
C VAL A 193 7.30 -2.12 -16.71
N SER A 194 6.42 -1.22 -16.27
CA SER A 194 5.42 -0.57 -17.13
C SER A 194 6.07 0.22 -18.28
N MET A 195 7.20 0.90 -18.02
CA MET A 195 7.95 1.62 -19.07
C MET A 195 8.59 0.67 -20.09
N LEU A 196 9.14 -0.46 -19.64
CA LEU A 196 9.70 -1.48 -20.53
C LEU A 196 8.62 -2.07 -21.43
N ARG A 197 7.44 -2.34 -20.89
CA ARG A 197 6.28 -2.78 -21.67
C ARG A 197 5.90 -1.78 -22.77
N LEU A 198 5.79 -0.50 -22.43
CA LEU A 198 5.50 0.55 -23.40
C LEU A 198 6.57 0.64 -24.49
N LYS A 199 7.85 0.51 -24.15
CA LYS A 199 8.95 0.50 -25.13
C LYS A 199 8.75 -0.60 -26.18
N TRP A 200 8.49 -1.83 -25.74
CA TRP A 200 8.29 -2.96 -26.66
C TRP A 200 7.04 -2.75 -27.52
N MET A 201 5.96 -2.23 -26.96
CA MET A 201 4.75 -1.94 -27.70
C MET A 201 4.92 -0.83 -28.76
N ILE A 202 5.76 0.17 -28.52
CA ILE A 202 6.12 1.17 -29.53
C ILE A 202 7.00 0.55 -30.62
N GLN A 203 7.98 -0.27 -30.24
CA GLN A 203 8.92 -0.89 -31.16
C GLN A 203 8.22 -1.83 -32.17
N PHE A 204 7.19 -2.55 -31.72
CA PHE A 204 6.47 -3.52 -32.54
C PHE A 204 5.18 -3.00 -33.18
N ALA A 205 4.87 -1.71 -33.03
CA ALA A 205 3.60 -1.15 -33.53
C ALA A 205 3.38 -1.30 -35.04
N ASN A 206 4.46 -1.38 -35.84
CA ASN A 206 4.40 -1.53 -37.30
C ASN A 206 4.78 -2.94 -37.79
N SER A 207 4.97 -3.90 -36.88
CA SER A 207 5.34 -5.25 -37.27
C SER A 207 4.12 -6.06 -37.73
N THR A 208 4.33 -6.96 -38.68
CA THR A 208 3.29 -7.85 -39.21
C THR A 208 3.21 -9.19 -38.46
N ASN A 209 4.16 -9.48 -37.57
CA ASN A 209 4.27 -10.76 -36.87
C ASN A 209 3.72 -10.67 -35.43
N VAL A 210 2.39 -10.58 -35.31
CA VAL A 210 1.72 -10.37 -34.02
C VAL A 210 2.01 -11.49 -33.01
N THR A 211 2.12 -12.74 -33.46
CA THR A 211 2.34 -13.92 -32.60
C THR A 211 3.72 -13.91 -31.92
N TRP A 212 4.75 -13.38 -32.59
CA TRP A 212 6.09 -13.25 -32.03
C TRP A 212 6.23 -11.99 -31.16
N ASP A 213 5.66 -10.88 -31.60
CA ASP A 213 5.89 -9.58 -30.95
C ASP A 213 5.05 -9.37 -29.68
N TYR A 214 3.94 -10.11 -29.53
CA TYR A 214 3.08 -10.02 -28.35
C TYR A 214 3.66 -10.80 -27.15
N VAL A 215 4.63 -11.68 -27.38
CA VAL A 215 5.37 -12.44 -26.36
C VAL A 215 5.97 -11.52 -25.29
N PRO A 216 6.87 -10.56 -25.61
CA PRO A 216 7.45 -9.68 -24.60
C PRO A 216 6.38 -8.83 -23.91
N ILE A 217 5.35 -8.38 -24.64
CA ILE A 217 4.24 -7.60 -24.07
C ILE A 217 3.49 -8.41 -23.02
N GLY A 218 3.23 -9.69 -23.29
CA GLY A 218 2.58 -10.63 -22.37
C GLY A 218 3.41 -10.86 -21.10
N TYR A 219 4.68 -11.26 -21.23
CA TYR A 219 5.54 -11.51 -20.06
C TYR A 219 5.71 -10.28 -19.18
N TRP A 220 5.93 -9.09 -19.76
CA TRP A 220 6.02 -7.86 -18.98
C TRP A 220 4.70 -7.52 -18.28
N SER A 221 3.56 -7.73 -18.93
CA SER A 221 2.24 -7.54 -18.31
C SER A 221 2.04 -8.47 -17.10
N THR A 222 2.36 -9.76 -17.23
CA THR A 222 2.28 -10.71 -16.12
C THR A 222 3.19 -10.31 -14.96
N ILE A 223 4.44 -9.95 -15.24
CA ILE A 223 5.39 -9.47 -14.22
C ILE A 223 4.85 -8.21 -13.53
N GLU A 224 4.30 -7.27 -14.29
CA GLU A 224 3.75 -6.01 -13.78
C GLU A 224 2.63 -6.27 -12.76
N VAL A 225 1.66 -7.12 -13.09
CA VAL A 225 0.55 -7.38 -12.19
C VAL A 225 0.98 -8.15 -10.93
N HIS A 226 1.84 -9.17 -11.07
CA HIS A 226 2.37 -9.88 -9.91
C HIS A 226 3.22 -8.99 -9.00
N ALA A 227 4.07 -8.14 -9.57
CA ALA A 227 4.86 -7.18 -8.81
C ALA A 227 3.97 -6.15 -8.10
N GLY A 228 2.89 -5.70 -8.75
CA GLY A 228 1.86 -4.85 -8.13
C GLY A 228 1.18 -5.51 -6.93
N ILE A 229 0.79 -6.78 -7.06
CA ILE A 229 0.18 -7.55 -5.95
C ILE A 229 1.16 -7.73 -4.79
N LEU A 230 2.43 -8.03 -5.10
CA LEU A 230 3.48 -8.11 -4.08
C LEU A 230 3.58 -6.77 -3.34
N CYS A 231 3.63 -5.65 -4.07
CA CYS A 231 3.63 -4.30 -3.50
C CYS A 231 2.43 -4.07 -2.57
N ALA A 232 1.22 -4.40 -3.03
CA ALA A 232 -0.01 -4.28 -2.24
C ALA A 232 -0.02 -5.19 -0.99
N CYS A 233 0.67 -6.33 -1.02
CA CYS A 233 0.71 -7.27 0.11
C CYS A 233 1.78 -6.93 1.16
N LEU A 234 2.82 -6.15 0.82
CA LEU A 234 3.89 -5.77 1.74
C LEU A 234 3.39 -5.22 3.10
N PRO A 235 2.36 -4.35 3.16
CA PRO A 235 1.90 -3.82 4.43
C PRO A 235 1.25 -4.86 5.34
N ALA A 236 0.63 -5.90 4.77
CA ALA A 236 0.04 -6.99 5.54
C ALA A 236 1.10 -8.02 5.99
N VAL A 237 2.11 -8.29 5.16
CA VAL A 237 3.24 -9.16 5.52
C VAL A 237 3.95 -8.61 6.76
N ARG A 238 4.11 -7.29 6.85
CA ARG A 238 4.59 -6.61 8.05
C ARG A 238 3.80 -7.01 9.30
N ALA A 239 2.48 -6.86 9.27
CA ALA A 239 1.62 -7.14 10.42
C ALA A 239 1.78 -8.60 10.89
N LEU A 240 1.98 -9.52 9.95
CA LEU A 240 2.23 -10.93 10.24
C LEU A 240 3.61 -11.18 10.85
N VAL A 241 4.68 -10.59 10.29
CA VAL A 241 6.05 -10.77 10.80
C VAL A 241 6.16 -10.30 12.25
N TYR A 242 5.53 -9.17 12.60
CA TYR A 242 5.55 -8.67 13.99
C TYR A 242 4.70 -9.51 14.97
N LYS A 243 3.69 -10.24 14.48
CA LYS A 243 2.89 -11.16 15.31
C LYS A 243 3.54 -12.54 15.47
N CYS A 244 4.12 -13.08 14.40
CA CYS A 244 4.72 -14.42 14.40
C CYS A 244 6.13 -14.46 14.99
N PHE A 245 6.88 -13.35 14.96
CA PHE A 245 8.25 -13.29 15.49
C PHE A 245 8.40 -12.20 16.56
N PRO A 246 7.84 -12.41 17.78
CA PRO A 246 7.96 -11.45 18.88
C PRO A 246 9.41 -11.17 19.29
N ARG A 247 10.35 -12.11 19.03
CA ARG A 247 11.79 -11.91 19.29
C ARG A 247 12.46 -10.84 18.42
N LEU A 248 11.86 -10.46 17.28
CA LEU A 248 12.30 -9.29 16.50
C LEU A 248 11.82 -7.96 17.11
N ARG A 249 10.89 -7.99 18.06
CA ARG A 249 10.36 -6.79 18.77
C ARG A 249 11.41 -6.19 19.70
N GLU A 250 12.20 -7.03 20.37
CA GLU A 250 13.09 -6.67 21.48
C GLU A 250 14.46 -6.09 21.06
N ARG A 251 14.90 -6.30 19.81
CA ARG A 251 16.28 -5.93 19.39
C ARG A 251 16.51 -4.44 19.12
N GLY A 252 15.63 -3.56 19.61
CA GLY A 252 15.67 -2.11 19.34
C GLY A 252 15.78 -1.20 20.57
N SER A 253 15.76 -1.72 21.79
CA SER A 253 15.92 -0.89 23.00
C SER A 253 16.74 -1.61 24.07
N THR A 254 18.06 -1.56 23.92
CA THR A 254 19.00 -1.74 25.03
C THR A 254 20.16 -0.79 24.82
N ARG A 255 19.86 0.50 24.82
CA ARG A 255 20.83 1.53 25.19
C ARG A 255 20.29 2.32 26.38
N SER A 256 19.93 1.59 27.44
CA SER A 256 19.89 2.19 28.77
C SER A 256 21.34 2.38 29.19
N GLY A 257 21.79 3.64 29.24
CA GLY A 257 23.09 3.99 29.79
C GLY A 257 23.21 3.42 31.20
N LYS A 258 24.21 2.56 31.41
CA LYS A 258 24.65 2.12 32.72
C LYS A 258 24.97 3.36 33.57
N TYR A 259 24.09 3.73 34.49
CA TYR A 259 24.54 4.39 35.72
C TYR A 259 25.10 3.28 36.62
N GLY A 260 26.42 3.28 36.76
CA GLY A 260 27.15 2.33 37.58
C GLY A 260 26.75 2.46 39.05
N LYS A 261 26.29 1.35 39.62
CA LYS A 261 26.19 1.14 41.07
C LYS A 261 27.43 0.35 41.49
N GLY A 262 28.16 0.88 42.47
CA GLY A 262 29.22 0.21 43.22
C GLY A 262 30.10 1.27 43.88
N GLY A 263 30.36 1.29 45.19
CA GLY A 263 29.96 0.45 46.31
C GLY A 263 30.71 0.94 47.56
N GLY A 264 30.14 0.68 48.74
CA GLY A 264 30.83 0.52 50.04
C GLY A 264 31.53 1.72 50.70
N GLY A 265 31.12 2.07 51.94
CA GLY A 265 31.94 2.90 52.82
C GLY A 265 31.27 3.44 54.10
N SER A 266 31.36 2.65 55.18
CA SER A 266 31.52 3.00 56.61
C SER A 266 30.66 4.06 57.34
N SER A 267 29.98 3.55 58.38
CA SER A 267 29.68 4.06 59.73
C SER A 267 30.00 5.51 60.14
N TYR A 268 29.05 6.18 60.81
CA TYR A 268 29.28 6.90 62.08
C TYR A 268 27.98 7.08 62.90
N TYR A 269 28.14 7.03 64.22
CA TYR A 269 27.20 7.18 65.34
C TYR A 269 26.40 8.51 65.36
N GLY A 270 25.24 8.53 66.05
CA GLY A 270 24.84 9.70 66.86
C GLY A 270 23.38 10.18 66.78
N ASN A 271 22.57 9.70 67.74
CA ASN A 271 21.53 10.35 68.56
C ASN A 271 20.74 11.62 68.12
N ALA A 272 19.42 11.54 68.39
CA ALA A 272 18.45 12.58 68.82
C ALA A 272 18.12 13.81 67.95
N GLY A 273 16.81 14.05 67.78
CA GLY A 273 16.24 15.39 67.63
C GLY A 273 15.16 15.55 66.56
N SER A 274 13.91 15.72 67.02
CA SER A 274 12.88 16.66 66.52
C SER A 274 13.01 17.23 65.09
N GLY A 275 11.96 17.06 64.28
CA GLY A 275 11.75 17.93 63.11
C GLY A 275 10.77 17.39 62.09
N SER A 276 9.51 17.81 62.21
CA SER A 276 8.52 17.74 61.14
C SER A 276 9.07 18.32 59.83
N ARG A 277 8.99 17.56 58.73
CA ARG A 277 8.84 18.10 57.38
C ARG A 277 8.39 17.01 56.42
N GLY A 278 7.15 17.13 55.96
CA GLY A 278 6.58 16.32 54.90
C GLY A 278 7.37 16.50 53.61
N GLY A 279 7.91 15.39 53.09
CA GLY A 279 8.40 15.32 51.73
C GLY A 279 7.20 15.15 50.81
N ALA A 280 6.84 16.21 50.09
CA ALA A 280 5.93 16.13 48.96
C ALA A 280 6.53 15.14 47.95
N ILE A 281 5.85 14.01 47.77
CA ILE A 281 6.05 13.15 46.60
C ILE A 281 5.54 13.99 45.43
N ASP A 282 6.43 14.34 44.51
CA ASP A 282 6.11 15.11 43.32
C ASP A 282 5.26 14.24 42.37
N THR A 283 3.95 14.26 42.61
CA THR A 283 2.92 13.47 41.91
C THR A 283 2.95 13.73 40.40
N SER A 284 3.32 14.96 40.00
CA SER A 284 3.44 15.41 38.60
C SER A 284 4.45 14.57 37.81
N THR A 285 5.60 14.22 38.41
CA THR A 285 6.61 13.39 37.74
C THR A 285 6.10 11.95 37.54
N SER A 286 5.29 11.43 38.48
CA SER A 286 4.72 10.08 38.38
C SER A 286 3.62 9.97 37.32
N ILE A 287 2.85 11.04 37.11
CA ILE A 287 1.79 11.13 36.10
C ILE A 287 2.40 11.27 34.70
N VAL A 288 3.40 12.15 34.51
CA VAL A 288 4.11 12.31 33.23
C VAL A 288 4.76 10.98 32.80
N GLN A 289 5.29 10.22 33.75
CA GLN A 289 5.89 8.91 33.46
C GLN A 289 4.86 7.81 33.16
N ARG A 290 3.64 7.92 33.70
CA ARG A 290 2.50 7.05 33.33
C ARG A 290 1.91 7.42 31.96
N VAL A 291 1.80 8.71 31.64
CA VAL A 291 1.36 9.20 30.31
C VAL A 291 2.36 8.81 29.22
N SER A 292 3.66 8.92 29.50
CA SER A 292 4.70 8.47 28.57
C SER A 292 4.69 6.95 28.33
N LYS A 293 4.25 6.15 29.31
CA LYS A 293 4.06 4.70 29.14
C LYS A 293 2.75 4.36 28.42
N ALA A 294 1.69 5.15 28.62
CA ALA A 294 0.39 4.98 27.96
C ALA A 294 0.46 5.24 26.45
N GLY A 295 1.39 6.07 25.97
CA GLY A 295 1.61 6.31 24.54
C GLY A 295 2.10 5.08 23.74
N GLU A 296 2.49 3.98 24.42
CA GLU A 296 3.00 2.76 23.77
C GLU A 296 2.03 1.56 23.83
N GLU A 297 0.91 1.66 24.56
CA GLU A 297 -0.06 0.57 24.74
C GLU A 297 -1.49 1.04 24.42
N TRP A 298 -2.34 0.17 23.85
CA TRP A 298 -3.71 0.53 23.48
C TRP A 298 -4.56 0.72 24.76
N VAL A 299 -4.63 1.94 25.26
CA VAL A 299 -5.48 2.33 26.39
C VAL A 299 -6.90 2.62 25.89
N LYS A 300 -7.92 2.18 26.63
CA LYS A 300 -9.33 2.43 26.32
C LYS A 300 -9.62 3.94 26.40
N LEU A 301 -10.40 4.47 25.46
CA LEU A 301 -10.74 5.90 25.39
C LEU A 301 -11.34 6.43 26.71
N ASP A 302 -12.11 5.61 27.42
CA ASP A 302 -12.74 5.97 28.70
C ASP A 302 -11.71 6.28 29.80
N GLU A 303 -10.55 5.60 29.79
CA GLU A 303 -9.44 5.83 30.73
C GLU A 303 -8.67 7.12 30.40
N VAL A 304 -8.58 7.47 29.11
CA VAL A 304 -7.96 8.74 28.68
C VAL A 304 -8.86 9.91 29.06
N GLU A 305 -10.18 9.78 28.87
CA GLU A 305 -11.14 10.82 29.26
C GLU A 305 -11.28 10.98 30.79
N SER A 306 -11.06 9.94 31.59
CA SER A 306 -11.02 10.08 33.06
C SER A 306 -9.77 10.82 33.51
N LEU A 307 -8.61 10.50 32.92
CA LEU A 307 -7.34 11.16 33.24
C LEU A 307 -7.32 12.63 32.79
N GLU A 308 -7.88 12.95 31.61
CA GLU A 308 -8.02 14.35 31.18
C GLU A 308 -8.94 15.17 32.10
N ARG A 309 -9.97 14.54 32.69
CA ARG A 309 -10.84 15.19 33.68
C ARG A 309 -10.14 15.44 35.00
N GLU A 310 -9.31 14.51 35.46
CA GLU A 310 -8.51 14.67 36.69
C GLU A 310 -7.47 15.79 36.53
N VAL A 311 -6.77 15.85 35.40
CA VAL A 311 -5.78 16.92 35.11
C VAL A 311 -6.46 18.29 35.05
N LYS A 312 -7.62 18.41 34.40
CA LYS A 312 -8.38 19.67 34.36
C LYS A 312 -8.90 20.10 35.73
N ALA A 313 -9.19 19.16 36.63
CA ALA A 313 -9.60 19.47 37.99
C ALA A 313 -8.41 20.01 38.81
N GLU A 314 -7.22 19.41 38.68
CA GLU A 314 -6.00 19.92 39.34
C GLU A 314 -5.58 21.29 38.79
N GLU A 315 -5.61 21.54 37.48
CA GLU A 315 -5.33 22.86 36.90
C GLU A 315 -6.32 23.94 37.40
N ALA A 316 -7.59 23.56 37.59
CA ALA A 316 -8.61 24.46 38.14
C ALA A 316 -8.40 24.77 39.63
N GLU A 317 -7.83 23.85 40.40
CA GLU A 317 -7.43 24.11 41.79
C GLU A 317 -6.16 24.97 41.87
N GLU A 318 -5.17 24.72 41.00
CA GLU A 318 -3.90 25.47 40.98
C GLU A 318 -4.12 26.93 40.56
N THR A 319 -5.00 27.18 39.58
CA THR A 319 -5.42 28.55 39.20
C THR A 319 -6.19 29.27 40.31
N LYS A 320 -6.93 28.54 41.16
CA LYS A 320 -7.59 29.09 42.34
C LYS A 320 -6.59 29.56 43.39
N TRP A 321 -5.53 28.78 43.62
CA TRP A 321 -4.42 29.14 44.52
C TRP A 321 -3.65 30.38 44.03
N LEU A 322 -3.37 30.48 42.72
CA LEU A 322 -2.66 31.61 42.13
C LEU A 322 -3.48 32.92 42.14
N SER A 323 -4.81 32.83 42.15
CA SER A 323 -5.71 34.00 42.24
C SER A 323 -5.97 34.49 43.68
N GLY A 324 -5.53 33.74 44.69
CA GLY A 324 -5.93 33.92 46.09
C GLY A 324 -4.88 34.52 47.02
N THR A 325 -3.67 34.88 46.57
CA THR A 325 -2.64 35.47 47.45
C THR A 325 -2.88 36.98 47.64
N PRO A 326 -3.19 37.46 48.86
CA PRO A 326 -3.22 38.90 49.15
C PRO A 326 -1.80 39.47 49.15
N GLN A 327 -1.61 40.54 48.40
CA GLN A 327 -0.41 41.36 48.37
C GLN A 327 -0.30 42.13 49.71
N ALA A 328 0.63 41.75 50.60
CA ALA A 328 0.77 42.45 51.89
C ALA A 328 2.14 42.23 52.59
N TRP A 329 2.88 43.36 52.74
CA TRP A 329 3.97 43.70 53.70
C TRP A 329 5.32 42.95 53.56
N TRP A 330 6.51 43.55 53.36
CA TRP A 330 7.05 44.92 53.50
C TRP A 330 8.01 45.25 52.34
#